data_AF-A0A5K8A509-F1
#
_entry.id   AF-A0A5K8A509-F1
#
_cell.length_a   1.000
_cell.length_b   1.000
_cell.length_c   1.000
_cell.angle_alpha   90.00
_cell.angle_beta   90.00
_cell.angle_gamma   90.00
#
_symmetry.space_group_name_H-M   'P 1'
#
loop_
_entity.id
_entity.type
_entity.pdbx_description
1 polymer ?
#
loop_
_entity_poly.entity_id
_entity_poly.type
_entity_poly.pdbx_seq_one_letter_code
_entity_poly.pdbx_strand_id
1 'polypeptide(L)'
;MGKLFGTDGIRGVANQYPLDCETALKAGRAIAAFFGDQKNNTGRFLIGRDTRISGSMLASSLAAGICSMGGSVWLAGVMPTPGVAYLTANGGYDAGIVISASHNPFGDNGIKLFQADGFKLSDTDERAIEALILESGALCEKSAAIRQTGTIHDLELARQHYTQFLRGKFTSDGSLIGLKLVIDCSNGAASGIATKLFEELGADVIALFCEPDGTNINDNCGSQHPEILAQRVVAEHANLGLAFDGDADRLIVVDENGYVLAGDQIMAICARWMKGRGALSNSLVVSTVMSNLGFGVALKKMGIRHIKAGVGDRYVMEEMVKAGAVLGGEDSGHLIFLNQHTTGDGMLAALNLLAVIQSSKQTLSELATVMTTFPQCLINVDVRSKPPLDSLNPVVREIEAAEKQLGEHGRVLVRYSGTQPQCRVMVEGPTQEETRSLCQGIADVVAQQLG
;
A
#
# COMPACT_ATOMS: atom_id res chain seq x y z
N MET A 1 -12.78 22.17 14.07
CA MET A 1 -13.24 21.70 12.74
C MET A 1 -12.23 20.68 12.25
N GLY A 2 -12.71 19.50 11.86
CA GLY A 2 -11.89 18.28 11.81
C GLY A 2 -11.04 18.15 10.55
N LYS A 3 -9.91 17.45 10.69
CA LYS A 3 -9.05 16.98 9.61
C LYS A 3 -9.72 15.78 8.91
N LEU A 4 -9.91 15.85 7.60
CA LEU A 4 -10.45 14.83 6.70
C LEU A 4 -9.35 13.92 6.14
N PHE A 5 -8.24 14.49 5.64
CA PHE A 5 -7.15 13.72 5.05
C PHE A 5 -6.29 13.07 6.14
N GLY A 6 -6.15 11.75 6.05
CA GLY A 6 -5.33 10.92 6.93
C GLY A 6 -3.91 10.75 6.41
N THR A 7 -3.32 9.58 6.65
CA THR A 7 -2.01 9.20 6.10
C THR A 7 -2.08 8.81 4.63
N ASP A 8 -3.26 8.37 4.17
CA ASP A 8 -3.49 7.90 2.80
C ASP A 8 -4.94 8.16 2.40
N GLY A 9 -5.22 9.42 2.04
CA GLY A 9 -6.54 9.90 1.65
C GLY A 9 -7.52 10.10 2.82
N ILE A 10 -8.79 10.30 2.47
CA ILE A 10 -9.90 10.38 3.44
C ILE A 10 -10.37 8.96 3.74
N ARG A 11 -10.47 8.55 5.01
CA ARG A 11 -10.91 7.21 5.41
C ARG A 11 -11.94 7.25 6.53
N GLY A 12 -12.83 6.26 6.57
CA GLY A 12 -13.83 6.12 7.62
C GLY A 12 -14.83 5.02 7.33
N VAL A 13 -15.77 4.82 8.24
CA VAL A 13 -16.90 3.90 8.04
C VAL A 13 -17.79 4.47 6.93
N ALA A 14 -18.09 3.65 5.93
CA ALA A 14 -18.95 4.08 4.83
C ALA A 14 -20.34 4.49 5.34
N ASN A 15 -20.92 5.52 4.72
CA ASN A 15 -22.20 6.11 5.07
C ASN A 15 -22.22 6.82 6.44
N GLN A 16 -21.06 7.11 7.01
CA GLN A 16 -20.88 7.98 8.18
C GLN A 16 -19.86 9.04 7.85
N TYR A 17 -19.99 10.24 8.41
CA TYR A 17 -19.00 11.30 8.23
C TYR A 17 -17.59 10.81 8.65
N PRO A 18 -16.55 11.00 7.82
CA PRO A 18 -16.54 11.80 6.58
C PRO A 18 -16.77 11.02 5.26
N LEU A 19 -17.15 9.74 5.31
CA LEU A 19 -17.40 8.87 4.14
C LEU A 19 -18.91 8.69 3.86
N ASP A 20 -19.68 9.78 3.93
CA ASP A 20 -21.08 9.86 3.51
C ASP A 20 -21.24 10.48 2.10
N CYS A 21 -22.44 10.37 1.53
CA CYS A 21 -22.73 10.84 0.17
C CYS A 21 -22.54 12.35 0.03
N GLU A 22 -22.93 13.12 1.05
CA GLU A 22 -22.86 14.57 1.08
C GLU A 22 -21.41 15.06 1.07
N THR A 23 -20.54 14.42 1.84
CA THR A 23 -19.12 14.72 1.91
C THR A 23 -18.42 14.28 0.63
N ALA A 24 -18.75 13.11 0.07
CA ALA A 24 -18.23 12.65 -1.22
C ALA A 24 -18.63 13.60 -2.38
N LEU A 25 -19.87 14.12 -2.39
CA LEU A 25 -20.31 15.12 -3.35
C LEU A 25 -19.51 16.43 -3.24
N LYS A 26 -19.28 16.91 -2.01
CA LYS A 26 -18.45 18.09 -1.75
C LYS A 26 -17.00 17.85 -2.18
N ALA A 27 -16.45 16.67 -1.90
CA ALA A 27 -15.13 16.26 -2.35
C ALA A 27 -15.02 16.29 -3.88
N GLY A 28 -16.01 15.75 -4.61
CA GLY A 28 -16.04 15.81 -6.06
C GLY A 28 -15.98 17.24 -6.60
N ARG A 29 -16.74 18.17 -6.01
CA ARG A 29 -16.69 19.59 -6.38
C ARG A 29 -15.34 20.23 -6.09
N ALA A 30 -14.78 19.95 -4.91
CA ALA A 30 -13.51 20.50 -4.48
C ALA A 30 -12.35 20.01 -5.36
N ILE A 31 -12.33 18.72 -5.70
CA ILE A 31 -11.35 18.11 -6.61
C ILE A 31 -11.44 18.78 -7.99
N ALA A 32 -12.65 18.88 -8.57
CA ALA A 32 -12.83 19.50 -9.88
C ALA A 32 -12.43 20.98 -9.89
N ALA A 33 -12.74 21.73 -8.83
CA ALA A 33 -12.31 23.11 -8.68
C ALA A 33 -10.77 23.24 -8.59
N PHE A 34 -10.15 22.42 -7.76
CA PHE A 34 -8.69 22.44 -7.53
C PHE A 34 -7.91 22.16 -8.81
N PHE A 35 -8.27 21.11 -9.55
CA PHE A 35 -7.59 20.77 -10.81
C PHE A 35 -8.02 21.69 -11.97
N GLY A 36 -9.26 22.20 -11.97
CA GLY A 36 -9.74 23.13 -12.99
C GLY A 36 -9.05 24.50 -12.97
N ASP A 37 -8.45 24.89 -11.84
CA ASP A 37 -7.66 26.12 -11.72
C ASP A 37 -6.18 25.91 -12.13
N GLN A 38 -5.76 24.68 -12.42
CA GLN A 38 -4.41 24.38 -12.90
C GLN A 38 -4.26 24.67 -14.41
N LYS A 39 -3.04 25.02 -14.83
CA LYS A 39 -2.71 25.25 -16.24
C LYS A 39 -2.81 23.95 -17.03
N ASN A 40 -3.37 24.01 -18.25
CA ASN A 40 -3.52 22.88 -19.18
C ASN A 40 -4.41 21.73 -18.67
N ASN A 41 -5.35 22.00 -17.76
CA ASN A 41 -6.33 20.99 -17.38
C ASN A 41 -7.19 20.56 -18.58
N THR A 42 -7.56 19.28 -18.58
CA THR A 42 -8.40 18.66 -19.60
C THR A 42 -9.87 18.61 -19.18
N GLY A 43 -10.15 18.84 -17.90
CA GLY A 43 -11.44 18.63 -17.27
C GLY A 43 -11.82 17.15 -17.16
N ARG A 44 -10.84 16.23 -17.23
CA ARG A 44 -11.07 14.78 -17.28
C ARG A 44 -10.58 14.10 -16.00
N PHE A 45 -11.45 13.33 -15.36
CA PHE A 45 -11.17 12.65 -14.10
C PHE A 45 -11.42 11.15 -14.24
N LEU A 46 -10.57 10.33 -13.63
CA LEU A 46 -10.73 8.88 -13.59
C LEU A 46 -11.16 8.46 -12.18
N ILE A 47 -12.17 7.61 -12.06
CA ILE A 47 -12.56 7.00 -10.78
C ILE A 47 -12.49 5.48 -10.91
N GLY A 48 -11.71 4.84 -10.04
CA GLY A 48 -11.74 3.40 -9.81
C GLY A 48 -12.12 3.08 -8.37
N ARG A 49 -12.55 1.84 -8.13
CA ARG A 49 -12.92 1.37 -6.78
C ARG A 49 -12.46 -0.07 -6.55
N ASP A 50 -12.42 -0.49 -5.29
CA ASP A 50 -12.38 -1.90 -4.95
C ASP A 50 -13.78 -2.55 -5.02
N THR A 51 -13.91 -3.75 -4.47
CA THR A 51 -15.11 -4.58 -4.52
C THR A 51 -16.16 -4.22 -3.46
N ARG A 52 -15.88 -3.32 -2.50
CA ARG A 52 -16.83 -2.97 -1.43
C ARG A 52 -18.15 -2.49 -1.99
N ILE A 53 -19.24 -2.95 -1.38
CA ILE A 53 -20.61 -2.57 -1.76
C ILE A 53 -20.82 -1.04 -1.74
N SER A 54 -20.23 -0.36 -0.75
CA SER A 54 -20.29 1.10 -0.59
C SER A 54 -19.55 1.89 -1.68
N GLY A 55 -18.67 1.23 -2.44
CA GLY A 55 -17.86 1.90 -3.46
C GLY A 55 -18.68 2.50 -4.60
N SER A 56 -19.78 1.85 -4.99
CA SER A 56 -20.68 2.34 -6.05
C SER A 56 -21.41 3.63 -5.65
N MET A 57 -21.87 3.69 -4.41
CA MET A 57 -22.50 4.86 -3.79
C MET A 57 -21.53 6.05 -3.78
N LEU A 58 -20.32 5.86 -3.23
CA LEU A 58 -19.30 6.90 -3.14
C LEU A 58 -18.82 7.37 -4.52
N ALA A 59 -18.65 6.45 -5.48
CA ALA A 59 -18.26 6.77 -6.85
C ALA A 59 -19.28 7.69 -7.53
N SER A 60 -20.56 7.36 -7.34
CA SER A 60 -21.66 8.14 -7.91
C SER A 60 -21.72 9.54 -7.31
N SER A 61 -21.55 9.68 -5.99
CA SER A 61 -21.51 10.98 -5.32
C SER A 61 -20.33 11.85 -5.77
N LEU A 62 -19.12 11.27 -5.82
CA LEU A 62 -17.93 11.95 -6.32
C LEU A 62 -18.10 12.40 -7.77
N ALA A 63 -18.58 11.50 -8.63
CA ALA A 63 -18.80 11.80 -10.04
C ALA A 63 -19.82 12.92 -10.23
N ALA A 64 -20.94 12.88 -9.50
CA ALA A 64 -21.94 13.94 -9.53
C ALA A 64 -21.35 15.30 -9.11
N GLY A 65 -20.48 15.33 -8.10
CA GLY A 65 -19.81 16.55 -7.65
C GLY A 65 -18.86 17.12 -8.70
N ILE A 66 -18.09 16.26 -9.37
CA ILE A 66 -17.19 16.66 -10.46
C ILE A 66 -17.99 17.20 -11.65
N CYS A 67 -19.04 16.48 -12.07
CA CYS A 67 -19.88 16.90 -13.18
C CYS A 67 -20.66 18.19 -12.91
N SER A 68 -21.04 18.46 -11.65
CA SER A 68 -21.66 19.72 -11.26
C SER A 68 -20.72 20.93 -11.37
N MET A 69 -19.41 20.69 -11.54
CA MET A 69 -18.38 21.70 -11.78
C MET A 69 -17.93 21.75 -13.25
N GLY A 70 -18.57 20.99 -14.15
CA GLY A 70 -18.25 20.93 -15.58
C GLY A 70 -17.19 19.89 -15.96
N GLY A 71 -16.60 19.18 -14.98
CA GLY A 71 -15.63 18.12 -15.24
C GLY A 71 -16.29 16.82 -15.72
N SER A 72 -15.65 16.10 -16.64
CA SER A 72 -16.12 14.81 -17.12
C SER A 72 -15.37 13.66 -16.44
N VAL A 73 -16.11 12.59 -16.13
CA VAL A 73 -15.64 11.46 -15.32
C VAL A 73 -15.65 10.19 -16.15
N TRP A 74 -14.58 9.42 -16.06
CA TRP A 74 -14.48 8.06 -16.57
C TRP A 74 -14.46 7.09 -15.39
N LEU A 75 -15.39 6.15 -15.38
CA LEU A 75 -15.49 5.09 -14.37
C LEU A 75 -14.73 3.86 -14.85
N ALA A 76 -13.65 3.51 -14.16
CA ALA A 76 -12.86 2.30 -14.42
C ALA A 76 -13.49 1.03 -13.82
N GLY A 77 -14.60 1.16 -13.10
CA GLY A 77 -15.22 0.07 -12.35
C GLY A 77 -14.32 -0.45 -11.23
N VAL A 78 -14.38 -1.77 -10.97
CA VAL A 78 -13.44 -2.41 -10.02
C VAL A 78 -12.05 -2.45 -10.63
N MET A 79 -11.10 -1.78 -9.97
CA MET A 79 -9.73 -1.56 -10.41
C MET A 79 -8.78 -1.47 -9.22
N PRO A 80 -7.63 -2.16 -9.23
CA PRO A 80 -6.57 -1.95 -8.25
C PRO A 80 -6.14 -0.49 -8.14
N THR A 81 -5.75 -0.05 -6.94
CA THR A 81 -5.13 1.27 -6.72
C THR A 81 -4.00 1.56 -7.73
N PRO A 82 -3.02 0.66 -7.94
CA PRO A 82 -1.98 0.87 -8.95
C PRO A 82 -2.52 0.95 -10.39
N GLY A 83 -3.62 0.28 -10.70
CA GLY A 83 -4.26 0.37 -12.01
C GLY A 83 -4.83 1.75 -12.29
N VAL A 84 -5.45 2.39 -11.29
CA VAL A 84 -5.92 3.77 -11.41
C VAL A 84 -4.75 4.75 -11.58
N ALA A 85 -3.67 4.59 -10.82
CA ALA A 85 -2.46 5.40 -10.97
C ALA A 85 -1.90 5.32 -12.40
N TYR A 86 -1.76 4.11 -12.93
CA TYR A 86 -1.25 3.87 -14.29
C TYR A 86 -2.15 4.49 -15.36
N LEU A 87 -3.46 4.23 -15.30
CA LEU A 87 -4.42 4.74 -16.27
C LEU A 87 -4.53 6.26 -16.24
N THR A 88 -4.37 6.87 -15.06
CA THR A 88 -4.32 8.33 -14.90
C THR A 88 -3.13 8.90 -15.67
N ALA A 89 -1.93 8.38 -15.38
CA ALA A 89 -0.66 8.81 -15.99
C ALA A 89 -0.61 8.64 -17.51
N ASN A 90 -1.37 7.70 -18.06
CA ASN A 90 -1.31 7.33 -19.48
C ASN A 90 -2.60 7.64 -20.27
N GLY A 91 -3.64 8.14 -19.60
CA GLY A 91 -4.98 8.35 -20.18
C GLY A 91 -5.34 9.82 -20.44
N GLY A 92 -4.47 10.76 -20.07
CA GLY A 92 -4.71 12.19 -20.19
C GLY A 92 -5.84 12.66 -19.27
N TYR A 93 -5.81 12.19 -18.03
CA TYR A 93 -6.71 12.62 -16.94
C TYR A 93 -5.96 13.61 -16.04
N ASP A 94 -6.66 14.61 -15.52
CA ASP A 94 -6.10 15.59 -14.59
C ASP A 94 -5.85 14.97 -13.21
N ALA A 95 -6.71 14.02 -12.82
CA ALA A 95 -6.58 13.28 -11.57
C ALA A 95 -7.22 11.89 -11.65
N GLY A 96 -6.64 10.98 -10.86
CA GLY A 96 -7.17 9.64 -10.58
C GLY A 96 -7.71 9.57 -9.16
N ILE A 97 -8.88 8.99 -8.99
CA ILE A 97 -9.56 8.88 -7.70
C ILE A 97 -9.77 7.40 -7.43
N VAL A 98 -9.32 6.92 -6.28
CA VAL A 98 -9.54 5.54 -5.85
C VAL A 98 -10.46 5.50 -4.66
N ILE A 99 -11.48 4.66 -4.75
CA ILE A 99 -12.43 4.41 -3.66
C ILE A 99 -12.11 3.05 -3.05
N SER A 100 -11.34 3.09 -1.97
CA SER A 100 -10.94 1.89 -1.22
C SER A 100 -10.37 2.25 0.16
N ALA A 101 -10.52 1.33 1.10
CA ALA A 101 -9.79 1.32 2.37
C ALA A 101 -8.67 0.24 2.43
N SER A 102 -8.17 -0.25 1.29
CA SER A 102 -7.11 -1.27 1.22
C SER A 102 -7.51 -2.53 2.02
N HIS A 103 -6.70 -2.95 2.99
CA HIS A 103 -6.86 -4.13 3.83
C HIS A 103 -7.96 -4.05 4.91
N ASN A 104 -8.63 -2.91 5.09
CA ASN A 104 -9.66 -2.78 6.14
C ASN A 104 -10.88 -3.70 5.89
N PRO A 105 -11.72 -4.01 6.90
CA PRO A 105 -12.97 -4.74 6.72
C PRO A 105 -13.98 -3.99 5.86
N PHE A 106 -14.92 -4.67 5.19
CA PHE A 106 -15.82 -4.12 4.17
C PHE A 106 -16.62 -2.86 4.58
N GLY A 107 -16.91 -2.70 5.87
CA GLY A 107 -17.65 -1.55 6.42
C GLY A 107 -16.90 -0.22 6.31
N ASP A 108 -15.58 -0.26 6.26
CA ASP A 108 -14.74 0.91 6.01
C ASP A 108 -14.63 1.22 4.51
N ASN A 109 -14.41 2.47 4.15
CA ASN A 109 -13.99 2.87 2.81
C ASN A 109 -13.07 4.09 2.86
N GLY A 110 -12.58 4.52 1.71
CA GLY A 110 -11.70 5.67 1.61
C GLY A 110 -11.70 6.30 0.22
N ILE A 111 -11.13 7.50 0.12
CA ILE A 111 -10.95 8.26 -1.11
C ILE A 111 -9.47 8.68 -1.18
N LYS A 112 -8.74 8.14 -2.16
CA LYS A 112 -7.33 8.47 -2.44
C LYS A 112 -7.23 9.20 -3.78
N LEU A 113 -6.21 10.05 -3.91
CA LEU A 113 -6.03 10.90 -5.10
C LEU A 113 -4.64 10.74 -5.71
N PHE A 114 -4.60 10.64 -7.03
CA PHE A 114 -3.42 10.67 -7.87
C PHE A 114 -3.46 11.90 -8.78
N GLN A 115 -2.30 12.50 -9.00
CA GLN A 115 -2.09 13.56 -9.98
C GLN A 115 -2.04 12.99 -11.40
N ALA A 116 -2.04 13.88 -12.39
CA ALA A 116 -1.97 13.54 -13.81
C ALA A 116 -0.73 12.71 -14.20
N ASP A 117 0.34 12.73 -13.40
CA ASP A 117 1.55 11.93 -13.61
C ASP A 117 1.53 10.58 -12.87
N GLY A 118 0.44 10.26 -12.16
CA GLY A 118 0.25 9.01 -11.43
C GLY A 118 0.90 8.98 -10.04
N PHE A 119 1.48 10.08 -9.55
CA PHE A 119 1.93 10.19 -8.16
C PHE A 119 0.79 10.64 -7.24
N LYS A 120 0.89 10.34 -5.94
CA LYS A 120 -0.06 10.86 -4.94
C LYS A 120 0.06 12.39 -4.81
N LEU A 121 -0.96 13.01 -4.23
CA LEU A 121 -0.93 14.43 -3.90
C LEU A 121 0.08 14.76 -2.79
N SER A 122 0.55 16.01 -2.80
CA SER A 122 1.34 16.55 -1.69
C SER A 122 0.44 16.91 -0.50
N ASP A 123 0.99 16.98 0.71
CA ASP A 123 0.29 17.49 1.90
C ASP A 123 -0.31 18.89 1.69
N THR A 124 0.31 19.70 0.85
CA THR A 124 -0.16 21.05 0.55
C THR A 124 -1.40 21.01 -0.34
N ASP A 125 -1.41 20.12 -1.33
CA ASP A 125 -2.55 19.96 -2.23
C ASP A 125 -3.73 19.28 -1.53
N GLU A 126 -3.47 18.25 -0.71
CA GLU A 126 -4.51 17.62 0.12
C GLU A 126 -5.16 18.63 1.06
N ARG A 127 -4.37 19.49 1.72
CA ARG A 127 -4.90 20.57 2.59
C ARG A 127 -5.68 21.62 1.80
N ALA A 128 -5.27 21.93 0.58
CA ALA A 128 -6.00 22.86 -0.28
C ALA A 128 -7.38 22.29 -0.66
N ILE A 129 -7.44 21.02 -1.04
CA ILE A 129 -8.70 20.33 -1.33
C ILE A 129 -9.56 20.19 -0.06
N GLU A 130 -8.95 19.85 1.08
CA GLU A 130 -9.63 19.77 2.37
C GLU A 130 -10.33 21.08 2.76
N ALA A 131 -9.62 22.21 2.61
CA ALA A 131 -10.20 23.53 2.86
C ALA A 131 -11.42 23.79 1.97
N LEU A 132 -11.33 23.45 0.68
CA LEU A 132 -12.44 23.57 -0.27
C LEU A 132 -13.65 22.69 0.11
N ILE A 133 -13.43 21.49 0.66
CA ILE A 133 -14.50 20.61 1.13
C ILE A 133 -15.21 21.22 2.35
N LEU A 134 -14.44 21.72 3.31
CA LEU A 134 -14.96 22.30 4.55
C LEU A 134 -15.64 23.65 4.31
N GLU A 135 -15.17 24.45 3.35
CA GLU A 135 -15.69 25.77 2.98
C GLU A 135 -16.62 25.73 1.74
N SER A 136 -17.45 24.68 1.64
CA SER A 136 -18.23 24.35 0.43
C SER A 136 -19.25 25.40 -0.07
N GLY A 137 -19.52 26.48 0.67
CA GLY A 137 -20.50 27.51 0.29
C GLY A 137 -20.18 28.16 -1.06
N ALA A 138 -18.93 28.62 -1.25
CA ALA A 138 -18.50 29.21 -2.52
C ALA A 138 -18.51 28.21 -3.69
N LEU A 139 -18.23 26.92 -3.42
CA LEU A 139 -18.31 25.87 -4.44
C LEU A 139 -19.75 25.61 -4.90
N CYS A 140 -20.73 25.69 -3.99
CA CYS A 140 -22.14 25.56 -4.35
C CYS A 140 -22.59 26.68 -5.30
N GLU A 141 -22.17 27.92 -5.05
CA GLU A 141 -22.45 29.06 -5.94
C GLU A 141 -21.76 28.90 -7.30
N LYS A 142 -20.47 28.52 -7.30
CA LYS A 142 -19.71 28.24 -8.54
C LYS A 142 -20.39 27.13 -9.35
N SER A 143 -20.81 26.05 -8.69
CA SER A 143 -21.53 24.94 -9.32
C SER A 143 -22.87 25.39 -9.93
N ALA A 144 -23.65 26.21 -9.21
CA ALA A 144 -24.93 26.73 -9.72
C ALA A 144 -24.77 27.66 -10.94
N ALA A 145 -23.60 28.29 -11.10
CA ALA A 145 -23.28 29.13 -12.25
C ALA A 145 -22.83 28.34 -13.49
N ILE A 146 -22.44 27.07 -13.36
CA ILE A 146 -22.02 26.23 -14.49
C ILE A 146 -23.20 25.98 -15.43
N ARG A 147 -23.04 26.37 -16.70
CA ARG A 147 -24.06 26.17 -17.75
C ARG A 147 -23.88 24.88 -18.54
N GLN A 148 -22.65 24.40 -18.64
CA GLN A 148 -22.31 23.14 -19.30
C GLN A 148 -21.92 22.13 -18.22
N THR A 149 -22.87 21.29 -17.84
CA THR A 149 -22.61 20.18 -16.91
C THR A 149 -21.63 19.19 -17.54
N GLY A 150 -20.78 18.61 -16.70
CA GLY A 150 -19.90 17.52 -17.10
C GLY A 150 -20.65 16.24 -17.41
N THR A 151 -19.93 15.23 -17.87
CA THR A 151 -20.49 13.94 -18.31
C THR A 151 -19.83 12.76 -17.61
N ILE A 152 -20.53 11.64 -17.51
CA ILE A 152 -20.02 10.39 -16.93
C ILE A 152 -19.94 9.35 -18.05
N HIS A 153 -18.80 8.67 -18.14
CA HIS A 153 -18.51 7.61 -19.10
C HIS A 153 -18.02 6.36 -18.38
N ASP A 154 -18.37 5.19 -18.92
CA ASP A 154 -17.72 3.94 -18.51
C ASP A 154 -16.44 3.71 -19.33
N LEU A 155 -15.37 3.27 -18.68
CA LEU A 155 -14.10 2.93 -19.34
C LEU A 155 -14.02 1.41 -19.55
N GLU A 156 -14.63 0.93 -20.63
CA GLU A 156 -14.87 -0.51 -20.90
C GLU A 156 -13.61 -1.38 -20.90
N LEU A 157 -12.44 -0.84 -21.29
CA LEU A 157 -11.18 -1.60 -21.42
C LEU A 157 -10.15 -1.29 -20.33
N ALA A 158 -10.55 -0.64 -19.24
CA ALA A 158 -9.63 -0.22 -18.18
C ALA A 158 -8.73 -1.36 -17.67
N ARG A 159 -9.33 -2.53 -17.38
CA ARG A 159 -8.59 -3.70 -16.87
C ARG A 159 -7.63 -4.27 -17.91
N GLN A 160 -8.02 -4.26 -19.19
CA GLN A 160 -7.18 -4.80 -20.26
C GLN A 160 -5.93 -3.95 -20.45
N HIS A 161 -6.06 -2.63 -20.44
CA HIS A 161 -4.91 -1.71 -20.53
C HIS A 161 -3.93 -1.91 -19.37
N TYR A 162 -4.44 -2.02 -18.13
CA TYR A 162 -3.57 -2.27 -16.98
C TYR A 162 -2.93 -3.67 -17.01
N THR A 163 -3.68 -4.70 -17.41
CA THR A 163 -3.14 -6.08 -17.58
C THR A 163 -2.04 -6.10 -18.64
N GLN A 164 -2.23 -5.40 -19.76
CA GLN A 164 -1.23 -5.29 -20.82
C GLN A 164 0.03 -4.58 -20.33
N PHE A 165 -0.12 -3.53 -19.52
CA PHE A 165 1.00 -2.85 -18.85
C PHE A 165 1.80 -3.83 -17.98
N LEU A 166 1.13 -4.56 -17.07
CA LEU A 166 1.79 -5.53 -16.18
C LEU A 166 2.51 -6.61 -16.98
N ARG A 167 1.85 -7.18 -18.00
CA ARG A 167 2.44 -8.16 -18.90
C ARG A 167 3.70 -7.62 -19.59
N GLY A 168 3.67 -6.36 -20.03
CA GLY A 168 4.82 -5.69 -20.64
C GLY A 168 6.00 -5.44 -19.69
N LYS A 169 5.80 -5.53 -18.36
CA LYS A 169 6.88 -5.43 -17.37
C LYS A 169 7.58 -6.76 -17.09
N PHE A 170 6.95 -7.87 -17.43
CA PHE A 170 7.55 -9.19 -17.27
C PHE A 170 8.56 -9.47 -18.40
N THR A 171 9.85 -9.33 -18.11
CA THR A 171 10.95 -9.35 -19.09
C THR A 171 11.87 -10.57 -18.98
N SER A 172 11.50 -11.60 -18.20
CA SER A 172 12.20 -12.90 -18.27
C SER A 172 11.96 -13.55 -19.64
N ASP A 173 12.57 -14.70 -19.95
CA ASP A 173 12.45 -15.43 -21.24
C ASP A 173 11.01 -15.90 -21.61
N GLY A 174 10.00 -15.27 -21.01
CA GLY A 174 8.69 -15.05 -21.61
C GLY A 174 7.59 -15.83 -20.93
N SER A 175 7.92 -16.66 -19.93
CA SER A 175 6.94 -17.58 -19.41
C SER A 175 7.14 -17.99 -17.95
N LEU A 176 6.00 -18.19 -17.29
CA LEU A 176 5.85 -18.83 -16.00
C LEU A 176 5.54 -20.33 -16.13
N ILE A 177 5.68 -20.92 -17.33
CA ILE A 177 5.52 -22.37 -17.55
C ILE A 177 6.33 -23.16 -16.53
N GLY A 178 5.67 -24.15 -15.92
CA GLY A 178 6.26 -25.01 -14.90
C GLY A 178 6.17 -24.45 -13.47
N LEU A 179 5.60 -23.25 -13.29
CA LEU A 179 5.24 -22.75 -11.96
C LEU A 179 3.76 -22.98 -11.69
N LYS A 180 3.48 -23.61 -10.54
CA LYS A 180 2.16 -23.70 -9.93
C LYS A 180 2.05 -22.64 -8.84
N LEU A 181 1.08 -21.75 -8.97
CA LEU A 181 0.84 -20.62 -8.07
C LEU A 181 -0.51 -20.80 -7.37
N VAL A 182 -0.56 -20.53 -6.06
CA VAL A 182 -1.82 -20.29 -5.37
C VAL A 182 -1.98 -18.78 -5.19
N ILE A 183 -3.12 -18.22 -5.59
CA ILE A 183 -3.32 -16.76 -5.60
C ILE A 183 -4.53 -16.41 -4.78
N ASP A 184 -4.31 -15.65 -3.71
CA ASP A 184 -5.34 -15.05 -2.86
C ASP A 184 -5.55 -13.59 -3.29
N CYS A 185 -6.75 -13.30 -3.83
CA CYS A 185 -7.12 -11.95 -4.27
C CYS A 185 -7.89 -11.14 -3.21
N SER A 186 -8.04 -11.66 -2.00
CA SER A 186 -8.72 -11.01 -0.87
C SER A 186 -10.19 -10.64 -1.14
N ASN A 187 -10.84 -11.30 -2.10
CA ASN A 187 -12.10 -10.88 -2.72
C ASN A 187 -12.08 -9.39 -3.11
N GLY A 188 -10.90 -8.88 -3.47
CA GLY A 188 -10.60 -7.47 -3.72
C GLY A 188 -10.48 -7.15 -5.19
N ALA A 189 -9.85 -6.02 -5.49
CA ALA A 189 -9.72 -5.48 -6.84
C ALA A 189 -8.85 -6.36 -7.77
N ALA A 190 -7.97 -7.19 -7.20
CA ALA A 190 -7.19 -8.17 -7.95
C ALA A 190 -8.02 -9.32 -8.54
N SER A 191 -9.20 -9.62 -8.00
CA SER A 191 -10.01 -10.81 -8.35
C SER A 191 -10.34 -10.92 -9.84
N GLY A 192 -10.48 -9.77 -10.53
CA GLY A 192 -10.79 -9.72 -11.96
C GLY A 192 -9.58 -9.63 -12.88
N ILE A 193 -8.34 -9.72 -12.35
CA ILE A 193 -7.10 -9.43 -13.08
C ILE A 193 -6.02 -10.49 -12.80
N ALA A 194 -5.71 -10.75 -11.53
CA ALA A 194 -4.49 -11.46 -11.14
C ALA A 194 -4.42 -12.87 -11.71
N THR A 195 -5.43 -13.71 -11.49
CA THR A 195 -5.42 -15.12 -11.95
C THR A 195 -5.18 -15.20 -13.46
N LYS A 196 -5.98 -14.46 -14.23
CA LYS A 196 -5.88 -14.38 -15.69
C LYS A 196 -4.50 -13.87 -16.15
N LEU A 197 -3.93 -12.85 -15.50
CA LEU A 197 -2.60 -12.34 -15.82
C LEU A 197 -1.53 -13.43 -15.71
N PHE A 198 -1.52 -14.19 -14.61
CA PHE A 198 -0.48 -15.21 -14.40
C PHE A 198 -0.71 -16.46 -15.26
N GLU A 199 -1.97 -16.84 -15.52
CA GLU A 199 -2.32 -17.89 -16.49
C GLU A 199 -1.88 -17.53 -17.92
N GLU A 200 -2.12 -16.28 -18.36
CA GLU A 200 -1.68 -15.79 -19.67
C GLU A 200 -0.15 -15.76 -19.82
N LEU A 201 0.56 -15.62 -18.71
CA LEU A 201 2.02 -15.75 -18.66
C LEU A 201 2.49 -17.21 -18.58
N GLY A 202 1.59 -18.17 -18.44
CA GLY A 202 1.86 -19.61 -18.52
C GLY A 202 1.94 -20.35 -17.18
N ALA A 203 1.59 -19.73 -16.06
CA ALA A 203 1.53 -20.40 -14.77
C ALA A 203 0.29 -21.33 -14.66
N ASP A 204 0.41 -22.41 -13.90
CA ASP A 204 -0.73 -23.17 -13.38
C ASP A 204 -1.25 -22.46 -12.13
N VAL A 205 -2.50 -21.99 -12.15
CA VAL A 205 -3.03 -21.09 -11.11
C VAL A 205 -4.19 -21.74 -10.36
N ILE A 206 -4.08 -21.72 -9.02
CA ILE A 206 -5.17 -22.04 -8.10
C ILE A 206 -5.65 -20.73 -7.47
N ALA A 207 -6.88 -20.33 -7.80
CA ALA A 207 -7.51 -19.14 -7.29
C ALA A 207 -8.11 -19.37 -5.89
N LEU A 208 -7.86 -18.43 -4.98
CA LEU A 208 -8.50 -18.31 -3.67
C LEU A 208 -9.08 -16.90 -3.54
N PHE A 209 -10.28 -16.80 -2.95
CA PHE A 209 -10.93 -15.52 -2.66
C PHE A 209 -10.97 -14.58 -3.88
N CYS A 210 -11.51 -15.09 -5.00
CA CYS A 210 -11.67 -14.35 -6.26
C CYS A 210 -13.16 -14.13 -6.63
N GLU A 211 -14.08 -14.31 -5.70
CA GLU A 211 -15.53 -14.23 -5.91
C GLU A 211 -16.14 -13.14 -5.01
N PRO A 212 -15.88 -11.86 -5.31
CA PRO A 212 -16.37 -10.77 -4.48
C PRO A 212 -17.90 -10.64 -4.52
N ASP A 213 -18.52 -10.51 -3.35
CA ASP A 213 -19.97 -10.28 -3.19
C ASP A 213 -20.31 -8.86 -2.69
N GLY A 214 -19.29 -8.04 -2.43
CA GLY A 214 -19.41 -6.68 -1.90
C GLY A 214 -19.21 -6.56 -0.40
N THR A 215 -19.21 -7.68 0.33
CA THR A 215 -19.10 -7.75 1.80
C THR A 215 -17.96 -8.65 2.28
N ASN A 216 -17.50 -9.58 1.44
CA ASN A 216 -16.47 -10.57 1.76
C ASN A 216 -15.01 -10.14 1.50
N ILE A 217 -14.76 -8.85 1.23
CA ILE A 217 -13.40 -8.32 1.00
C ILE A 217 -12.57 -8.37 2.30
N ASN A 218 -11.34 -8.88 2.21
CA ASN A 218 -10.40 -9.05 3.33
C ASN A 218 -10.95 -9.87 4.52
N ASP A 219 -12.04 -10.61 4.35
CA ASP A 219 -12.62 -11.42 5.42
C ASP A 219 -11.81 -12.72 5.58
N ASN A 220 -10.91 -12.73 6.56
CA ASN A 220 -10.03 -13.87 6.86
C ASN A 220 -9.25 -14.38 5.62
N CYS A 221 -8.87 -13.45 4.73
CA CYS A 221 -8.09 -13.71 3.51
C CYS A 221 -7.17 -12.53 3.17
N GLY A 222 -6.39 -12.68 2.12
CA GLY A 222 -5.49 -11.66 1.59
C GLY A 222 -4.21 -11.49 2.40
N SER A 223 -3.48 -10.43 2.11
CA SER A 223 -2.13 -10.21 2.66
C SER A 223 -2.06 -10.14 4.20
N GLN A 224 -3.17 -9.81 4.87
CA GLN A 224 -3.22 -9.74 6.33
C GLN A 224 -3.58 -11.08 6.99
N HIS A 225 -4.11 -12.03 6.21
CA HIS A 225 -4.56 -13.35 6.67
C HIS A 225 -4.09 -14.45 5.69
N PRO A 226 -2.77 -14.67 5.56
CA PRO A 226 -2.21 -15.61 4.58
C PRO A 226 -2.28 -17.08 5.02
N GLU A 227 -2.92 -17.41 6.14
CA GLU A 227 -2.90 -18.75 6.74
C GLU A 227 -3.54 -19.80 5.83
N ILE A 228 -4.68 -19.45 5.20
CA ILE A 228 -5.37 -20.34 4.26
C ILE A 228 -4.55 -20.52 2.98
N LEU A 229 -3.94 -19.44 2.49
CA LEU A 229 -3.02 -19.48 1.36
C LEU A 229 -1.87 -20.45 1.66
N ALA A 230 -1.22 -20.32 2.81
CA ALA A 230 -0.10 -21.17 3.21
C ALA A 230 -0.47 -22.65 3.27
N GLN A 231 -1.61 -22.97 3.88
CA GLN A 231 -2.13 -24.34 3.91
C GLN A 231 -2.37 -24.88 2.50
N ARG A 232 -2.95 -24.05 1.62
CA ARG A 232 -3.25 -24.46 0.24
C ARG A 232 -1.99 -24.68 -0.58
N VAL A 233 -0.96 -23.84 -0.42
CA VAL A 233 0.33 -24.00 -1.12
C VAL A 233 0.94 -25.37 -0.83
N VAL A 234 1.01 -25.75 0.45
CA VAL A 234 1.54 -27.05 0.87
C VAL A 234 0.67 -28.20 0.37
N ALA A 235 -0.65 -28.11 0.54
CA ALA A 235 -1.59 -29.15 0.13
C ALA A 235 -1.57 -29.42 -1.38
N GLU A 236 -1.27 -28.39 -2.18
CA GLU A 236 -1.24 -28.46 -3.64
C GLU A 236 0.14 -28.71 -4.23
N HIS A 237 1.18 -28.79 -3.37
CA HIS A 237 2.58 -28.80 -3.79
C HIS A 237 2.89 -27.66 -4.78
N ALA A 238 2.32 -26.48 -4.52
CA ALA A 238 2.55 -25.30 -5.34
C ALA A 238 3.96 -24.74 -5.10
N ASN A 239 4.51 -24.04 -6.10
CA ASN A 239 5.84 -23.44 -5.98
C ASN A 239 5.85 -22.24 -5.04
N LEU A 240 4.75 -21.49 -4.97
CA LEU A 240 4.56 -20.38 -4.04
C LEU A 240 3.10 -19.92 -4.02
N GLY A 241 2.76 -19.20 -2.97
CA GLY A 241 1.52 -18.45 -2.82
C GLY A 241 1.71 -16.95 -2.98
N LEU A 242 0.74 -16.26 -3.58
CA LEU A 242 0.68 -14.81 -3.69
C LEU A 242 -0.59 -14.30 -2.99
N ALA A 243 -0.46 -13.49 -1.96
CA ALA A 243 -1.57 -12.84 -1.27
C ALA A 243 -1.56 -11.34 -1.54
N PHE A 244 -2.61 -10.85 -2.20
CA PHE A 244 -2.87 -9.43 -2.38
C PHE A 244 -3.80 -8.91 -1.28
N ASP A 245 -3.87 -7.60 -1.10
CA ASP A 245 -4.89 -6.97 -0.27
C ASP A 245 -6.07 -6.42 -1.10
N GLY A 246 -7.06 -5.83 -0.43
CA GLY A 246 -8.32 -5.42 -1.04
C GLY A 246 -8.22 -4.53 -2.28
N ASP A 247 -7.22 -3.64 -2.35
CA ASP A 247 -6.95 -2.79 -3.53
C ASP A 247 -5.64 -3.12 -4.27
N ALA A 248 -4.99 -4.22 -3.87
CA ALA A 248 -3.82 -4.83 -4.50
C ALA A 248 -2.60 -3.91 -4.65
N ASP A 249 -2.40 -2.99 -3.70
CA ASP A 249 -1.16 -2.23 -3.58
C ASP A 249 -0.09 -2.97 -2.77
N ARG A 250 -0.47 -4.06 -2.08
CA ARG A 250 0.43 -4.92 -1.29
C ARG A 250 0.57 -6.33 -1.85
N LEU A 251 1.72 -6.92 -1.55
CA LEU A 251 2.01 -8.33 -1.77
C LEU A 251 2.66 -8.94 -0.52
N ILE A 252 2.07 -10.05 -0.06
CA ILE A 252 2.71 -11.01 0.84
C ILE A 252 2.81 -12.34 0.09
N VAL A 253 3.87 -13.09 0.32
CA VAL A 253 4.09 -14.36 -0.39
C VAL A 253 4.26 -15.51 0.58
N VAL A 254 3.93 -16.71 0.12
CA VAL A 254 4.17 -17.94 0.86
C VAL A 254 5.10 -18.82 0.04
N ASP A 255 6.17 -19.33 0.67
CA ASP A 255 7.07 -20.28 0.00
C ASP A 255 6.45 -21.67 -0.15
N GLU A 256 7.15 -22.54 -0.86
CA GLU A 256 6.71 -23.91 -1.16
C GLU A 256 6.54 -24.79 0.10
N ASN A 257 7.05 -24.37 1.25
CA ASN A 257 6.94 -25.07 2.54
C ASN A 257 5.84 -24.49 3.44
N GLY A 258 5.14 -23.44 2.98
CA GLY A 258 4.09 -22.78 3.75
C GLY A 258 4.58 -21.65 4.66
N TYR A 259 5.85 -21.21 4.55
CA TYR A 259 6.34 -20.06 5.31
C TYR A 259 5.93 -18.75 4.65
N VAL A 260 5.38 -17.85 5.46
CA VAL A 260 5.01 -16.49 5.03
C VAL A 260 6.25 -15.61 4.99
N LEU A 261 6.45 -14.92 3.87
CA LEU A 261 7.49 -13.92 3.69
C LEU A 261 6.87 -12.53 3.54
N ALA A 262 7.38 -11.59 4.34
CA ALA A 262 6.94 -10.20 4.37
C ALA A 262 7.67 -9.32 3.32
N GLY A 263 7.27 -8.05 3.26
CA GLY A 263 7.77 -7.09 2.26
C GLY A 263 9.29 -6.92 2.29
N ASP A 264 9.92 -6.92 3.47
CA ASP A 264 11.38 -6.76 3.58
C ASP A 264 12.15 -7.91 2.93
N GLN A 265 11.66 -9.15 3.08
CA GLN A 265 12.29 -10.32 2.48
C GLN A 265 12.17 -10.28 0.94
N ILE A 266 10.98 -9.92 0.43
CA ILE A 266 10.76 -9.75 -1.00
C ILE A 266 11.66 -8.64 -1.56
N MET A 267 11.74 -7.50 -0.87
CA MET A 267 12.64 -6.40 -1.24
C MET A 267 14.10 -6.83 -1.24
N ALA A 268 14.55 -7.62 -0.26
CA ALA A 268 15.94 -8.07 -0.18
C ALA A 268 16.30 -9.00 -1.36
N ILE A 269 15.39 -9.91 -1.71
CA ILE A 269 15.54 -10.81 -2.87
C ILE A 269 15.67 -9.99 -4.16
N CYS A 270 14.72 -9.08 -4.39
CA CYS A 270 14.70 -8.22 -5.57
C CYS A 270 15.92 -7.29 -5.62
N ALA A 271 16.32 -6.68 -4.50
CA ALA A 271 17.47 -5.79 -4.42
C ALA A 271 18.78 -6.53 -4.76
N ARG A 272 18.97 -7.75 -4.26
CA ARG A 272 20.12 -8.60 -4.60
C ARG A 272 20.19 -8.85 -6.10
N TRP A 273 19.07 -9.28 -6.69
CA TRP A 273 18.99 -9.60 -8.10
C TRP A 273 19.20 -8.37 -8.99
N MET A 274 18.53 -7.26 -8.69
CA MET A 274 18.70 -5.99 -9.41
C MET A 274 20.12 -5.46 -9.31
N LYS A 275 20.77 -5.57 -8.13
CA LYS A 275 22.17 -5.17 -7.97
C LYS A 275 23.11 -6.03 -8.83
N GLY A 276 22.94 -7.35 -8.81
CA GLY A 276 23.75 -8.27 -9.61
C GLY A 276 23.69 -7.99 -11.13
N ARG A 277 22.58 -7.40 -11.60
CA ARG A 277 22.38 -7.02 -13.00
C ARG A 277 22.68 -5.54 -13.31
N GLY A 278 23.13 -4.77 -12.32
CA GLY A 278 23.34 -3.31 -12.48
C GLY A 278 22.05 -2.50 -12.66
N ALA A 279 20.89 -3.07 -12.36
CA ALA A 279 19.58 -2.41 -12.49
C ALA A 279 19.14 -1.67 -11.21
N LEU A 280 19.83 -1.87 -10.08
CA LEU A 280 19.56 -1.16 -8.83
C LEU A 280 20.28 0.19 -8.81
N SER A 281 19.61 1.25 -9.28
CA SER A 281 20.16 2.61 -9.32
C SER A 281 20.76 3.02 -7.99
N ASN A 282 21.96 3.60 -8.06
CA ASN A 282 22.75 4.07 -6.91
C ASN A 282 23.03 3.01 -5.82
N SER A 283 22.85 1.72 -6.14
CA SER A 283 22.88 0.61 -5.17
C SER A 283 22.12 0.97 -3.89
N LEU A 284 20.90 1.50 -4.04
CA LEU A 284 20.12 2.11 -2.98
C LEU A 284 18.74 1.48 -2.88
N VAL A 285 18.29 1.24 -1.64
CA VAL A 285 16.91 0.88 -1.31
C VAL A 285 16.40 1.82 -0.22
N VAL A 286 15.13 2.22 -0.34
CA VAL A 286 14.42 3.01 0.66
C VAL A 286 13.37 2.14 1.34
N SER A 287 13.33 2.12 2.67
CA SER A 287 12.21 1.53 3.39
C SER A 287 11.85 2.39 4.58
N THR A 288 10.87 1.99 5.40
CA THR A 288 10.52 2.75 6.60
C THR A 288 11.39 2.36 7.78
N VAL A 289 11.36 3.16 8.83
CA VAL A 289 11.93 2.81 10.14
C VAL A 289 11.36 1.50 10.72
N MET A 290 10.21 1.02 10.24
CA MET A 290 9.57 -0.22 10.70
C MET A 290 10.20 -1.49 10.10
N SER A 291 10.93 -1.40 8.99
CA SER A 291 11.58 -2.58 8.38
C SER A 291 12.51 -3.28 9.36
N ASN A 292 12.42 -4.60 9.44
CA ASN A 292 13.15 -5.48 10.35
C ASN A 292 14.67 -5.22 10.32
N LEU A 293 15.34 -5.32 11.46
CA LEU A 293 16.80 -5.14 11.56
C LEU A 293 17.57 -6.04 10.59
N GLY A 294 17.10 -7.27 10.39
CA GLY A 294 17.67 -8.23 9.45
C GLY A 294 17.77 -7.70 8.03
N PHE A 295 16.82 -6.85 7.62
CA PHE A 295 16.81 -6.23 6.30
C PHE A 295 17.99 -5.29 6.12
N GLY A 296 18.19 -4.38 7.08
CA GLY A 296 19.34 -3.46 7.07
C GLY A 296 20.68 -4.20 7.11
N VAL A 297 20.78 -5.28 7.89
CA VAL A 297 21.98 -6.13 7.93
C VAL A 297 22.25 -6.80 6.59
N ALA A 298 21.21 -7.35 5.95
CA ALA A 298 21.30 -8.00 4.64
C ALA A 298 21.75 -6.99 3.56
N LEU A 299 21.13 -5.81 3.50
CA LEU A 299 21.51 -4.76 2.56
C LEU A 299 22.97 -4.32 2.76
N LYS A 300 23.41 -4.12 4.00
CA LYS A 300 24.80 -3.78 4.32
C LYS A 300 25.77 -4.85 3.84
N LYS A 301 25.49 -6.13 4.10
CA LYS A 301 26.31 -7.27 3.62
C LYS A 301 26.39 -7.31 2.09
N MET A 302 25.30 -6.96 1.41
CA MET A 302 25.26 -6.87 -0.05
C MET A 302 25.90 -5.59 -0.59
N GLY A 303 26.39 -4.67 0.25
CA GLY A 303 26.91 -3.37 -0.16
C GLY A 303 25.84 -2.46 -0.78
N ILE A 304 24.60 -2.58 -0.33
CA ILE A 304 23.47 -1.75 -0.75
C ILE A 304 23.26 -0.70 0.33
N ARG A 305 23.22 0.57 -0.08
CA ARG A 305 22.88 1.70 0.79
C ARG A 305 21.40 1.60 1.16
N HIS A 306 21.09 1.86 2.42
CA HIS A 306 19.73 1.80 2.96
C HIS A 306 19.34 3.18 3.52
N ILE A 307 18.25 3.75 3.03
CA ILE A 307 17.63 4.95 3.61
C ILE A 307 16.35 4.53 4.32
N LYS A 308 16.19 4.99 5.57
CA LYS A 308 14.99 4.75 6.38
C LYS A 308 14.14 6.02 6.42
N ALA A 309 12.99 5.99 5.76
CA ALA A 309 11.99 7.04 5.76
C ALA A 309 11.03 6.94 6.96
N GLY A 310 10.21 7.97 7.15
CA GLY A 310 9.04 7.91 8.04
C GLY A 310 8.05 6.81 7.64
N VAL A 311 7.11 6.48 8.53
CA VAL A 311 6.14 5.40 8.27
C VAL A 311 5.00 5.89 7.38
N GLY A 312 4.71 5.12 6.33
CA GLY A 312 3.75 5.45 5.28
C GLY A 312 4.41 5.54 3.92
N ASP A 313 3.74 4.96 2.92
CA ASP A 313 4.20 4.89 1.52
C ASP A 313 4.63 6.23 0.91
N ARG A 314 3.98 7.33 1.29
CA ARG A 314 4.31 8.68 0.83
C ARG A 314 5.73 9.09 1.20
N TYR A 315 6.16 8.86 2.45
CA TYR A 315 7.51 9.21 2.89
C TYR A 315 8.57 8.34 2.21
N VAL A 316 8.23 7.08 1.94
CA VAL A 316 9.09 6.19 1.15
C VAL A 316 9.26 6.76 -0.26
N MET A 317 8.15 7.12 -0.93
CA MET A 317 8.18 7.69 -2.27
C MET A 317 8.96 9.02 -2.33
N GLU A 318 8.72 9.94 -1.40
CA GLU A 318 9.42 11.23 -1.34
C GLU A 318 10.95 11.04 -1.24
N GLU A 319 11.41 10.14 -0.37
CA GLU A 319 12.84 9.82 -0.23
C GLU A 319 13.39 9.05 -1.44
N MET A 320 12.59 8.17 -2.06
CA MET A 320 13.00 7.48 -3.30
C MET A 320 13.27 8.47 -4.43
N VAL A 321 12.34 9.41 -4.68
CA VAL A 321 12.49 10.43 -5.72
C VAL A 321 13.70 11.32 -5.43
N LYS A 322 13.82 11.82 -4.19
CA LYS A 322 14.92 12.69 -3.76
C LYS A 322 16.29 12.03 -3.86
N ALA A 323 16.40 10.75 -3.52
CA ALA A 323 17.65 10.01 -3.50
C ALA A 323 17.96 9.26 -4.81
N GLY A 324 17.05 9.31 -5.80
CA GLY A 324 17.15 8.58 -7.05
C GLY A 324 17.13 7.05 -6.86
N ALA A 325 16.35 6.55 -5.91
CA ALA A 325 16.15 5.12 -5.71
C ALA A 325 15.10 4.58 -6.68
N VAL A 326 15.29 3.34 -7.14
CA VAL A 326 14.32 2.65 -8.02
C VAL A 326 13.57 1.53 -7.31
N LEU A 327 13.99 1.16 -6.11
CA LEU A 327 13.35 0.15 -5.27
C LEU A 327 13.16 0.70 -3.86
N GLY A 328 11.95 0.54 -3.34
CA GLY A 328 11.65 0.79 -1.94
C GLY A 328 10.29 0.24 -1.56
N GLY A 329 9.93 0.38 -0.29
CA GLY A 329 8.65 -0.12 0.19
C GLY A 329 8.56 -0.28 1.70
N GLU A 330 7.52 -1.00 2.12
CA GLU A 330 7.21 -1.30 3.51
C GLU A 330 7.15 -2.81 3.73
N ASP A 331 7.43 -3.25 4.96
CA ASP A 331 7.34 -4.66 5.34
C ASP A 331 5.91 -5.23 5.25
N SER A 332 4.91 -4.35 5.24
CA SER A 332 3.50 -4.68 4.96
C SER A 332 3.25 -5.25 3.56
N GLY A 333 4.25 -5.23 2.68
CA GLY A 333 4.14 -5.69 1.30
C GLY A 333 3.86 -4.59 0.28
N HIS A 334 3.76 -3.33 0.70
CA HIS A 334 3.64 -2.20 -0.23
C HIS A 334 5.00 -1.93 -0.88
N LEU A 335 5.24 -2.49 -2.07
CA LEU A 335 6.54 -2.47 -2.74
C LEU A 335 6.51 -1.63 -4.02
N ILE A 336 7.47 -0.71 -4.13
CA ILE A 336 7.56 0.30 -5.18
C ILE A 336 8.78 0.01 -6.07
N PHE A 337 8.51 -0.26 -7.34
CA PHE A 337 9.52 -0.35 -8.41
C PHE A 337 9.43 0.92 -9.26
N LEU A 338 10.06 2.00 -8.81
CA LEU A 338 9.84 3.36 -9.35
C LEU A 338 10.29 3.54 -10.81
N ASN A 339 11.19 2.67 -11.30
CA ASN A 339 11.54 2.63 -12.72
C ASN A 339 10.48 1.95 -13.60
N GLN A 340 9.44 1.37 -13.01
CA GLN A 340 8.38 0.64 -13.69
C GLN A 340 6.99 1.22 -13.44
N HIS A 341 6.72 1.73 -12.23
CA HIS A 341 5.43 2.31 -11.82
C HIS A 341 5.57 3.40 -10.74
N THR A 342 4.55 4.25 -10.57
CA THR A 342 4.54 5.44 -9.69
C THR A 342 3.91 5.21 -8.31
N THR A 343 3.57 3.97 -7.96
CA THR A 343 3.02 3.61 -6.66
C THR A 343 3.32 2.15 -6.33
N GLY A 344 3.00 1.71 -5.11
CA GLY A 344 3.09 0.31 -4.73
C GLY A 344 2.11 -0.53 -5.53
N ASP A 345 2.59 -1.65 -6.06
CA ASP A 345 1.80 -2.53 -6.91
C ASP A 345 2.13 -3.98 -6.59
N GLY A 346 1.18 -4.66 -5.95
CA GLY A 346 1.37 -6.03 -5.49
C GLY A 346 1.60 -7.00 -6.65
N MET A 347 0.87 -6.85 -7.76
CA MET A 347 1.02 -7.72 -8.92
C MET A 347 2.34 -7.47 -9.64
N LEU A 348 2.76 -6.21 -9.77
CA LEU A 348 4.07 -5.87 -10.30
C LEU A 348 5.21 -6.40 -9.42
N ALA A 349 5.07 -6.31 -8.11
CA ALA A 349 6.03 -6.89 -7.17
C ALA A 349 6.11 -8.41 -7.32
N ALA A 350 4.97 -9.09 -7.51
CA ALA A 350 4.92 -10.52 -7.74
C ALA A 350 5.61 -10.90 -9.06
N LEU A 351 5.38 -10.14 -10.13
CA LEU A 351 6.06 -10.33 -11.42
C LEU A 351 7.58 -10.17 -11.30
N ASN A 352 8.05 -9.17 -10.55
CA ASN A 352 9.49 -8.98 -10.31
C ASN A 352 10.08 -10.14 -9.51
N LEU A 353 9.41 -10.60 -8.44
CA LEU A 353 9.85 -11.76 -7.65
C LEU A 353 9.88 -13.05 -8.49
N LEU A 354 8.83 -13.32 -9.27
CA LEU A 354 8.75 -14.47 -10.16
C LEU A 354 9.84 -14.43 -11.24
N ALA A 355 10.20 -13.25 -11.74
CA ALA A 355 11.34 -13.09 -12.64
C ALA A 355 12.66 -13.48 -11.97
N VAL A 356 12.84 -13.19 -10.67
CA VAL A 356 14.01 -13.67 -9.90
C VAL A 356 14.01 -15.19 -9.84
N ILE A 357 12.89 -15.81 -9.43
CA ILE A 357 12.73 -17.27 -9.32
C ILE A 357 13.03 -17.96 -10.66
N GLN A 358 12.44 -17.47 -11.75
CA GLN A 358 12.65 -18.02 -13.08
C GLN A 358 14.09 -17.87 -13.56
N SER A 359 14.74 -16.74 -13.26
CA SER A 359 16.12 -16.47 -13.67
C SER A 359 17.14 -17.26 -12.85
N SER A 360 16.90 -17.46 -11.55
CA SER A 360 17.83 -18.15 -10.66
C SER A 360 17.64 -19.67 -10.66
N LYS A 361 16.44 -20.14 -11.04
CA LYS A 361 15.98 -21.53 -10.89
C LYS A 361 16.04 -22.04 -9.45
N GLN A 362 16.01 -21.12 -8.49
CA GLN A 362 15.95 -21.42 -7.06
C GLN A 362 14.51 -21.38 -6.56
N THR A 363 14.24 -22.15 -5.52
CA THR A 363 12.99 -22.08 -4.76
C THR A 363 12.88 -20.77 -3.98
N LEU A 364 11.67 -20.42 -3.53
CA LEU A 364 11.48 -19.19 -2.77
C LEU A 364 12.17 -19.28 -1.40
N SER A 365 12.13 -20.45 -0.74
CA SER A 365 12.85 -20.66 0.54
C SER A 365 14.37 -20.45 0.42
N GLU A 366 14.98 -20.94 -0.66
CA GLU A 366 16.41 -20.73 -0.93
C GLU A 366 16.72 -19.24 -1.16
N LEU A 367 15.87 -18.53 -1.90
CA LEU A 367 16.04 -17.10 -2.12
C LEU A 367 15.89 -16.30 -0.82
N ALA A 368 14.96 -16.69 0.05
CA ALA A 368 14.66 -16.06 1.32
C ALA A 368 15.86 -16.02 2.27
N THR A 369 16.81 -16.95 2.14
CA THR A 369 18.06 -16.99 2.93
C THR A 369 18.94 -15.74 2.75
N VAL A 370 18.64 -14.86 1.79
CA VAL A 370 19.30 -13.56 1.62
C VAL A 370 19.25 -12.70 2.88
N MET A 371 18.22 -12.89 3.70
CA MET A 371 17.97 -12.15 4.93
C MET A 371 17.59 -13.13 6.04
N THR A 372 18.04 -12.84 7.26
CA THR A 372 17.54 -13.50 8.46
C THR A 372 16.63 -12.52 9.18
N THR A 373 15.36 -12.87 9.34
CA THR A 373 14.40 -12.06 10.09
C THR A 373 14.70 -12.15 11.58
N PHE A 374 14.88 -11.00 12.22
CA PHE A 374 15.07 -10.95 13.67
C PHE A 374 13.71 -11.09 14.36
N PRO A 375 13.61 -11.85 15.46
CA PRO A 375 12.45 -11.80 16.34
C PRO A 375 12.03 -10.35 16.63
N GLN A 376 10.76 -10.06 16.42
CA GLN A 376 10.15 -8.74 16.64
C GLN A 376 8.96 -8.91 17.60
N CYS A 377 8.85 -8.01 18.57
CA CYS A 377 7.68 -7.88 19.42
C CYS A 377 7.18 -6.44 19.34
N LEU A 378 5.86 -6.27 19.16
CA LEU A 378 5.19 -4.98 19.10
C LEU A 378 4.02 -4.99 20.09
N ILE A 379 4.07 -4.11 21.09
CA ILE A 379 3.00 -3.91 22.06
C ILE A 379 2.42 -2.51 21.86
N ASN A 380 1.10 -2.44 21.69
CA ASN A 380 0.35 -1.18 21.64
C ASN A 380 -0.19 -0.89 23.05
N VAL A 381 0.19 0.24 23.61
CA VAL A 381 -0.25 0.73 24.93
C VAL A 381 -1.21 1.89 24.72
N ASP A 382 -2.42 1.80 25.26
CA ASP A 382 -3.36 2.93 25.26
C ASP A 382 -2.83 4.05 26.14
N VAL A 383 -2.90 5.29 25.66
CA VAL A 383 -2.37 6.47 26.36
C VAL A 383 -3.39 7.58 26.44
N ARG A 384 -3.48 8.24 27.59
CA ARG A 384 -4.39 9.37 27.85
C ARG A 384 -3.90 10.68 27.23
N SER A 385 -2.59 10.81 27.04
CA SER A 385 -1.95 11.98 26.45
C SER A 385 -0.68 11.57 25.70
N LYS A 386 -0.17 12.47 24.84
CA LYS A 386 1.02 12.24 24.01
C LYS A 386 2.10 13.31 24.27
N PRO A 387 2.64 13.43 25.50
CA PRO A 387 3.78 14.30 25.75
C PRO A 387 5.00 13.83 24.96
N PRO A 388 5.96 14.70 24.62
CA PRO A 388 7.22 14.27 23.99
C PRO A 388 7.87 13.12 24.78
N LEU A 389 8.19 12.00 24.13
CA LEU A 389 8.66 10.78 24.82
C LEU A 389 9.99 10.99 25.54
N ASP A 390 10.84 11.86 25.00
CA ASP A 390 12.12 12.29 25.57
C ASP A 390 11.96 13.09 26.87
N SER A 391 10.76 13.62 27.15
CA SER A 391 10.45 14.25 28.43
C SER A 391 10.11 13.26 29.55
N LEU A 392 9.87 11.99 29.22
CA LEU A 392 9.46 10.95 30.16
C LEU A 392 10.68 10.17 30.67
N ASN A 393 11.39 10.73 31.67
CA ASN A 393 12.61 10.13 32.23
C ASN A 393 12.51 8.61 32.56
N PRO A 394 11.40 8.08 33.13
CA PRO A 394 11.28 6.64 33.37
C PRO A 394 11.29 5.82 32.07
N VAL A 395 10.57 6.28 31.03
CA VAL A 395 10.49 5.60 29.73
C VAL A 395 11.85 5.65 29.02
N VAL A 396 12.51 6.82 29.02
CA VAL A 396 13.84 6.97 28.41
C VAL A 396 14.86 6.03 29.04
N ARG A 397 14.89 5.92 30.37
CA ARG A 397 15.81 5.00 31.07
C ARG A 397 15.57 3.54 30.71
N GLU A 398 14.31 3.13 30.60
CA GLU A 398 13.97 1.76 30.24
C GLU A 398 14.37 1.44 28.79
N ILE A 399 14.16 2.39 27.87
CA ILE A 399 14.63 2.28 26.49
C ILE A 399 16.15 2.15 26.45
N GLU A 400 16.89 3.04 27.12
CA GLU A 400 18.36 3.01 27.15
C GLU A 400 18.90 1.70 27.75
N ALA A 401 18.25 1.17 28.79
CA ALA A 401 18.62 -0.11 29.40
C ALA A 401 18.43 -1.27 28.42
N ALA A 402 17.28 -1.33 27.74
CA ALA A 402 16.99 -2.33 26.73
C ALA A 402 17.94 -2.23 25.52
N GLU A 403 18.21 -1.02 25.02
CA GLU A 403 19.17 -0.79 23.92
C GLU A 403 20.58 -1.25 24.31
N LYS A 404 21.03 -0.94 25.53
CA LYS A 404 22.33 -1.39 26.03
C LYS A 404 22.42 -2.92 26.11
N GLN A 405 21.34 -3.59 26.50
CA GLN A 405 21.29 -5.05 26.55
C GLN A 405 21.34 -5.68 25.16
N LEU A 406 20.60 -5.12 24.21
CA LEU A 406 20.53 -5.61 22.82
C LEU A 406 21.82 -5.35 22.02
N GLY A 407 22.55 -4.28 22.33
CA GLY A 407 23.79 -3.92 21.65
C GLY A 407 23.60 -3.79 20.14
N GLU A 408 24.48 -4.41 19.35
CA GLU A 408 24.37 -4.43 17.87
C GLU A 408 23.40 -5.51 17.34
N HIS A 409 22.83 -6.33 18.22
CA HIS A 409 22.02 -7.50 17.86
C HIS A 409 20.52 -7.27 18.05
N GLY A 410 20.11 -6.02 18.29
CA GLY A 410 18.71 -5.65 18.39
C GLY A 410 18.52 -4.15 18.32
N ARG A 411 17.26 -3.73 18.46
CA ARG A 411 16.89 -2.31 18.54
C ARG A 411 15.55 -2.13 19.24
N VAL A 412 15.34 -0.92 19.74
CA VAL A 412 14.08 -0.47 20.30
C VAL A 412 13.51 0.65 19.41
N LEU A 413 12.20 0.67 19.22
CA LEU A 413 11.48 1.76 18.59
C LEU A 413 10.20 2.05 19.37
N VAL A 414 10.14 3.22 20.01
CA VAL A 414 8.95 3.69 20.72
C VAL A 414 8.41 4.93 20.02
N ARG A 415 7.13 4.92 19.67
CA ARG A 415 6.47 6.05 19.00
C ARG A 415 4.98 6.11 19.29
N TYR A 416 4.38 7.29 19.23
CA TYR A 416 2.92 7.40 19.23
C TYR A 416 2.32 7.00 17.88
N SER A 417 1.10 6.44 17.93
CA SER A 417 0.24 6.31 16.76
C SER A 417 -0.23 7.69 16.30
N GLY A 418 -0.22 7.94 15.00
CA GLY A 418 -0.75 9.19 14.42
C GLY A 418 -2.29 9.26 14.46
N THR A 419 -2.95 8.10 14.42
CA THR A 419 -4.41 7.98 14.27
C THR A 419 -5.12 7.55 15.55
N GLN A 420 -4.43 6.82 16.44
CA GLN A 420 -5.01 6.26 17.66
C GLN A 420 -4.38 6.89 18.91
N PRO A 421 -5.08 6.96 20.06
CA PRO A 421 -4.52 7.38 21.33
C PRO A 421 -3.65 6.27 21.95
N GLN A 422 -2.61 5.85 21.20
CA GLN A 422 -1.76 4.72 21.55
C GLN A 422 -0.27 5.08 21.42
N CYS A 423 0.54 4.51 22.30
CA CYS A 423 1.99 4.41 22.18
C CYS A 423 2.37 3.01 21.71
N ARG A 424 3.20 2.92 20.68
CA ARG A 424 3.66 1.67 20.08
C ARG A 424 5.09 1.41 20.54
N VAL A 425 5.28 0.32 21.26
CA VAL A 425 6.58 -0.15 21.75
C VAL A 425 6.98 -1.34 20.91
N MET A 426 8.03 -1.20 20.12
CA MET A 426 8.57 -2.27 19.29
C MET A 426 10.00 -2.59 19.73
N VAL A 427 10.29 -3.88 19.88
CA VAL A 427 11.64 -4.37 20.12
C VAL A 427 11.96 -5.45 19.10
N GLU A 428 13.18 -5.43 18.60
CA GLU A 428 13.76 -6.51 17.80
C GLU A 428 15.03 -6.99 18.48
N GLY A 429 15.25 -8.30 18.50
CA GLY A 429 16.40 -8.89 19.17
C GLY A 429 16.75 -10.28 18.65
N PRO A 430 17.75 -10.94 19.25
CA PRO A 430 18.28 -12.20 18.75
C PRO A 430 17.39 -13.41 19.06
N THR A 431 16.58 -13.35 20.13
CA THR A 431 15.69 -14.44 20.54
C THR A 431 14.30 -13.93 20.88
N GLN A 432 13.27 -14.76 20.65
CA GLN A 432 11.88 -14.37 20.90
C GLN A 432 11.61 -14.07 22.38
N GLU A 433 12.24 -14.82 23.29
CA GLU A 433 12.08 -14.66 24.73
C GLU A 433 12.65 -13.31 25.21
N GLU A 434 13.88 -12.98 24.84
CA GLU A 434 14.52 -11.71 25.21
C GLU A 434 13.77 -10.52 24.60
N THR A 435 13.45 -10.59 23.31
CA THR A 435 12.71 -9.54 22.60
C THR A 435 11.38 -9.25 23.27
N ARG A 436 10.62 -10.30 23.64
CA ARG A 436 9.33 -10.14 24.32
C ARG A 436 9.48 -9.58 25.72
N SER A 437 10.45 -10.06 26.49
CA SER A 437 10.72 -9.59 27.85
C SER A 437 11.03 -8.09 27.87
N LEU A 438 11.93 -7.64 26.99
CA LEU A 438 12.31 -6.22 26.89
C LEU A 438 11.16 -5.35 26.40
N CYS A 439 10.41 -5.82 25.40
CA CYS A 439 9.24 -5.10 24.90
C CYS A 439 8.19 -4.91 25.99
N GLN A 440 7.92 -5.96 26.78
CA GLN A 440 6.98 -5.89 27.89
C GLN A 440 7.45 -4.93 28.98
N GLY A 441 8.74 -4.96 29.36
CA GLY A 441 9.29 -4.04 30.37
C GLY A 441 9.09 -2.57 29.98
N ILE A 442 9.40 -2.20 28.74
CA ILE A 442 9.17 -0.84 28.24
C ILE A 442 7.68 -0.52 28.19
N ALA A 443 6.84 -1.44 27.70
CA ALA A 443 5.40 -1.23 27.61
C ALA A 443 4.75 -0.99 28.99
N ASP A 444 5.18 -1.71 30.01
CA ASP A 444 4.69 -1.55 31.39
C ASP A 444 5.04 -0.17 31.95
N VAL A 445 6.26 0.31 31.70
CA VAL A 445 6.69 1.66 32.11
C VAL A 445 5.89 2.74 31.37
N VAL A 446 5.65 2.55 30.06
CA VAL A 446 4.81 3.46 29.26
C VAL A 446 3.38 3.52 29.81
N ALA A 447 2.78 2.37 30.12
CA ALA A 447 1.43 2.29 30.70
C ALA A 447 1.36 3.04 32.04
N GLN A 448 2.34 2.82 32.92
CA GLN A 448 2.41 3.51 34.22
C GLN A 448 2.52 5.05 34.10
N GLN A 449 3.19 5.56 33.07
CA GLN A 449 3.38 7.00 32.89
C GLN A 449 2.23 7.68 32.15
N LEU A 450 1.56 6.99 31.23
CA LEU A 450 0.70 7.62 30.23
C LEU A 450 -0.75 7.14 30.21
N GLY A 451 -1.13 6.06 30.90
CA GLY A 451 -2.51 5.57 30.80
C GLY A 451 -2.91 4.49 31.77
#